data_AF-A0A261BVV3-F1
#
_entry.id   AF-A0A261BVV3-F1
#
_cell.length_a   1.000
_cell.length_b   1.000
_cell.length_c   1.000
_cell.angle_alpha   90.00
_cell.angle_beta   90.00
_cell.angle_gamma   90.00
#
_symmetry.space_group_name_H-M   'P 1'
#
loop_
_entity.id
_entity.type
_entity.pdbx_description
1 polymer ?
#
loop_
_entity_poly.entity_id
_entity_poly.type
_entity_poly.pdbx_seq_one_letter_code
_entity_poly.pdbx_strand_id
1 'polypeptide(L)'
;MIKIKWLFSIFICVANTQKLIDLKTFKGETTTEIDVGGPFSLYISASSDSMSRLSQIFVNSSCNQMISLYQLKMRKMHANSGFLQPYRVMQSASIISNLSDIDMRFLTGFLYITTRRQMNDNSFFVYDVDQDQTVAFDETKPENSTVVFLNSNVSITPSQSSSISNWVQHENSSVKIYPGVPKNGRPLSYSQIFANPVSTTDGMKFFSYVEGFSLSLPIFYMKVHKGLQFSINPNYRDINGTVTSFPTTTGLYMKPYDYPDGKVTIDLATADSSTTDDSESITGANMIGFVSNDSSVSVDTSHTKGGGGYSVKPINQILGWSTHSYGDNIAISSKNASGGQFFVQYYIVHKILMIP
;
A
#
# COMPACT_ATOMS: atom_id res chain seq x y z
N MET A 1 -18.73 61.20 -14.15
CA MET A 1 -17.97 60.02 -14.60
C MET A 1 -17.45 59.27 -13.39
N ILE A 2 -18.11 58.18 -13.01
CA ILE A 2 -17.76 57.36 -11.85
C ILE A 2 -16.76 56.29 -12.33
N LYS A 3 -15.54 56.31 -11.79
CA LYS A 3 -14.54 55.25 -12.02
C LYS A 3 -14.84 54.07 -11.09
N ILE A 4 -15.41 53.00 -11.63
CA ILE A 4 -15.55 51.73 -10.92
C ILE A 4 -14.21 51.01 -10.96
N LYS A 5 -13.57 50.86 -9.79
CA LYS A 5 -12.42 49.97 -9.62
C LYS A 5 -12.93 48.52 -9.57
N TRP A 6 -12.53 47.71 -10.55
CA TRP A 6 -12.68 46.27 -10.48
C TRP A 6 -11.69 45.72 -9.44
N LEU A 7 -12.20 45.30 -8.29
CA LEU A 7 -11.44 44.54 -7.31
C LEU A 7 -11.46 43.06 -7.76
N PHE A 8 -10.40 42.60 -8.41
CA PHE A 8 -10.20 41.19 -8.71
C PHE A 8 -9.82 40.48 -7.40
N SER A 9 -10.82 39.92 -6.71
CA SER A 9 -10.57 39.06 -5.55
C SER A 9 -10.08 37.71 -6.06
N ILE A 10 -8.76 37.49 -6.05
CA ILE A 10 -8.16 36.18 -6.26
C ILE A 10 -8.59 35.31 -5.07
N PHE A 11 -9.62 34.49 -5.26
CA PHE A 11 -9.89 33.37 -4.36
C PHE A 11 -8.74 32.37 -4.54
N ILE A 12 -7.72 32.48 -3.69
CA ILE A 12 -6.74 31.42 -3.50
C ILE A 12 -7.50 30.28 -2.83
N CYS A 13 -8.02 29.36 -3.63
CA CYS A 13 -8.53 28.09 -3.14
C CYS A 13 -7.30 27.31 -2.68
N VAL A 14 -6.95 27.42 -1.40
CA VAL A 14 -5.87 26.64 -0.79
C VAL A 14 -6.28 25.18 -0.89
N ALA A 15 -5.77 24.49 -1.90
CA ALA A 15 -5.99 23.07 -2.07
C ALA A 15 -5.26 22.35 -0.94
N ASN A 16 -5.97 22.09 0.18
CA ASN A 16 -5.45 21.32 1.30
C ASN A 16 -5.23 19.87 0.84
N THR A 17 -4.03 19.59 0.35
CA THR A 17 -3.57 18.24 0.01
C THR A 17 -2.99 17.56 1.24
N GLN A 18 -3.27 16.28 1.40
CA GLN A 18 -2.53 15.42 2.32
C GLN A 18 -1.06 15.40 1.92
N LYS A 19 -0.17 15.31 2.91
CA LYS A 19 1.29 15.35 2.73
C LYS A 19 1.97 14.20 3.46
N LEU A 20 3.04 13.70 2.87
CA LEU A 20 4.04 12.86 3.51
C LEU A 20 5.34 13.68 3.55
N ILE A 21 5.90 13.92 4.73
CA ILE A 21 7.08 14.78 4.90
C ILE A 21 8.16 14.01 5.62
N ASP A 22 9.27 13.72 4.93
CA ASP A 22 10.42 13.04 5.53
C ASP A 22 11.04 13.89 6.63
N LEU A 23 11.36 13.29 7.77
CA LEU A 23 11.92 14.02 8.92
C LEU A 23 13.26 14.67 8.58
N LYS A 24 14.07 14.04 7.72
CA LYS A 24 15.36 14.55 7.23
C LYS A 24 15.27 15.87 6.43
N THR A 25 14.06 16.28 6.03
CA THR A 25 13.86 17.54 5.29
C THR A 25 13.72 18.75 6.21
N PHE A 26 13.45 18.54 7.49
CA PHE A 26 13.44 19.61 8.49
C PHE A 26 14.87 19.98 8.87
N LYS A 27 15.07 21.27 9.16
CA LYS A 27 16.35 21.78 9.68
C LYS A 27 16.48 21.50 11.17
N GLY A 28 17.71 21.29 11.60
CA GLY A 28 18.10 21.19 12.99
C GLY A 28 18.18 22.54 13.68
N GLU A 29 18.23 22.52 15.01
CA GLU A 29 18.43 23.67 15.90
C GLU A 29 17.54 24.87 15.56
N THR A 30 16.31 24.60 15.11
CA THR A 30 15.40 25.63 14.62
C THR A 30 13.94 25.23 14.74
N THR A 31 13.05 26.19 14.46
CA THR A 31 11.61 25.99 14.33
C THR A 31 11.22 26.11 12.86
N THR A 32 10.60 25.08 12.32
CA THR A 32 10.11 25.05 10.93
C THR A 32 8.60 24.91 10.93
N GLU A 33 7.88 25.86 10.32
CA GLU A 33 6.43 25.76 10.14
C GLU A 33 6.05 24.58 9.26
N ILE A 34 5.00 23.85 9.65
CA ILE A 34 4.37 22.88 8.78
C ILE A 34 3.45 23.67 7.85
N ASP A 35 3.87 23.81 6.59
CA ASP A 35 3.14 24.57 5.56
C ASP A 35 1.87 23.83 5.10
N VAL A 36 0.90 23.71 6.01
CA VAL A 36 -0.43 23.13 5.81
C VAL A 36 -1.44 23.93 6.63
N GLY A 37 -2.48 24.43 5.98
CA GLY A 37 -3.57 25.13 6.67
C GLY A 37 -4.44 24.17 7.49
N GLY A 38 -4.69 24.50 8.75
CA GLY A 38 -5.58 23.74 9.63
C GLY A 38 -7.05 23.76 9.20
N PRO A 39 -7.86 22.80 9.70
CA PRO A 39 -7.47 21.73 10.61
C PRO A 39 -7.05 20.43 9.89
N PHE A 40 -6.16 19.66 10.52
CA PHE A 40 -5.65 18.37 10.05
C PHE A 40 -5.27 17.44 11.21
N SER A 41 -5.11 16.15 10.94
CA SER A 41 -4.42 15.22 11.85
C SER A 41 -2.98 15.01 11.40
N LEU A 42 -2.11 14.87 12.38
CA LEU A 42 -0.71 14.52 12.20
C LEU A 42 -0.45 13.14 12.80
N TYR A 43 0.21 12.30 12.01
CA TYR A 43 0.68 10.95 12.36
C TYR A 43 2.17 10.86 12.09
N ILE A 44 2.86 9.94 12.75
CA ILE A 44 4.28 9.68 12.54
C ILE A 44 4.53 8.19 12.35
N SER A 45 5.42 7.86 11.43
CA SER A 45 6.11 6.57 11.39
C SER A 45 7.60 6.86 11.46
N ALA A 46 8.28 6.28 12.44
CA ALA A 46 9.72 6.45 12.64
C ALA A 46 10.30 5.21 13.35
N SER A 47 10.02 4.02 12.82
CA SER A 47 10.35 2.73 13.44
C SER A 47 11.87 2.51 13.53
N SER A 48 12.63 2.93 12.52
CA SER A 48 14.10 2.84 12.50
C SER A 48 14.83 3.98 13.23
N ASP A 49 14.14 5.05 13.64
CA ASP A 49 14.76 6.18 14.35
C ASP A 49 14.79 5.96 15.87
N SER A 50 15.87 6.42 16.51
CA SER A 50 16.08 6.20 17.95
C SER A 50 15.16 7.07 18.83
N MET A 51 14.76 6.52 19.97
CA MET A 51 14.03 7.26 21.00
C MET A 51 14.77 8.54 21.44
N SER A 52 16.09 8.48 21.60
CA SER A 52 16.90 9.62 22.03
C SER A 52 16.88 10.78 21.04
N ARG A 53 16.86 10.51 19.73
CA ARG A 53 16.73 11.53 18.69
C ARG A 53 15.30 12.06 18.61
N LEU A 54 14.31 11.17 18.53
CA LEU A 54 12.90 11.55 18.42
C LEU A 54 12.38 12.32 19.64
N SER A 55 12.99 12.16 20.81
CA SER A 55 12.64 12.93 22.02
C SER A 55 13.15 14.36 22.02
N GLN A 56 14.02 14.73 21.07
CA GLN A 56 14.59 16.07 20.89
C GLN A 56 13.92 16.86 19.75
N ILE A 57 12.88 16.29 19.15
CA ILE A 57 12.09 16.89 18.09
C ILE A 57 10.65 16.97 18.56
N PHE A 58 10.02 18.12 18.39
CA PHE A 58 8.70 18.41 18.95
C PHE A 58 7.77 18.97 17.88
N VAL A 59 6.50 18.55 17.95
CA VAL A 59 5.41 19.28 17.31
C VAL A 59 4.92 20.33 18.30
N ASN A 60 4.93 21.59 17.89
CA ASN A 60 4.31 22.69 18.62
C ASN A 60 3.05 23.14 17.86
N SER A 61 1.88 22.94 18.46
CA SER A 61 0.60 23.34 17.85
C SER A 61 0.16 24.72 18.33
N SER A 62 -0.70 25.38 17.54
CA SER A 62 -1.25 26.71 17.82
C SER A 62 -2.00 26.85 19.16
N CYS A 63 -2.29 25.74 19.87
CA CYS A 63 -2.90 25.73 21.20
C CYS A 63 -1.88 25.52 22.35
N ASN A 64 -0.58 25.76 22.10
CA ASN A 64 0.52 25.59 23.05
C ASN A 64 0.64 24.17 23.63
N GLN A 65 0.15 23.17 22.90
CA GLN A 65 0.44 21.78 23.21
C GLN A 65 1.70 21.37 22.45
N MET A 66 2.77 21.11 23.20
CA MET A 66 4.01 20.56 22.68
C MET A 66 4.04 19.06 22.94
N ILE A 67 4.40 18.27 21.94
CA ILE A 67 4.56 16.81 22.06
C ILE A 67 5.83 16.39 21.31
N SER A 68 6.65 15.53 21.91
CA SER A 68 7.82 15.01 21.19
C SER A 68 7.41 14.02 20.09
N LEU A 69 8.22 13.88 19.06
CA LEU A 69 7.98 12.88 18.01
C LEU A 69 8.01 11.45 18.57
N TYR A 70 8.80 11.19 19.62
CA TYR A 70 8.75 9.92 20.33
C TYR A 70 7.38 9.69 21.00
N GLN A 71 6.88 10.67 21.76
CA GLN A 71 5.57 10.56 22.40
C GLN A 71 4.46 10.37 21.36
N LEU A 72 4.54 11.08 20.24
CA LEU A 72 3.58 10.94 19.14
C LEU A 72 3.64 9.56 18.49
N LYS A 73 4.83 8.99 18.27
CA LYS A 73 5.01 7.61 17.77
C LYS A 73 4.35 6.59 18.69
N MET A 74 4.43 6.82 20.00
CA MET A 74 3.85 5.94 21.02
C MET A 74 2.35 6.17 21.25
N ARG A 75 1.72 7.18 20.62
CA ARG A 75 0.27 7.39 20.70
C ARG A 75 -0.48 6.37 19.84
N LYS A 76 -0.74 5.22 20.42
CA LYS A 76 -1.56 4.15 19.83
C LYS A 76 -2.95 4.11 20.48
N MET A 77 -3.96 3.75 19.71
CA MET A 77 -5.32 3.49 20.22
C MET A 77 -5.37 2.22 21.09
N HIS A 78 -4.48 1.26 20.81
CA HIS A 78 -4.27 0.06 21.63
C HIS A 78 -2.77 -0.22 21.78
N ALA A 79 -2.33 -0.58 22.98
CA ALA A 79 -0.92 -0.73 23.34
C ALA A 79 -0.15 -1.77 22.48
N ASN A 80 -0.82 -2.84 22.07
CA ASN A 80 -0.23 -3.95 21.30
C ASN A 80 -0.63 -3.89 19.81
N SER A 81 -0.74 -2.67 19.27
CA SER A 81 -1.10 -2.47 17.87
C SER A 81 -0.39 -1.26 17.30
N GLY A 82 -0.21 -1.27 15.99
CA GLY A 82 0.22 -0.12 15.21
C GLY A 82 -0.89 0.91 14.99
N PHE A 83 -2.11 0.72 15.51
CA PHE A 83 -3.23 1.63 15.27
C PHE A 83 -2.97 3.00 15.91
N LEU A 84 -2.65 4.00 15.10
CA LEU A 84 -2.23 5.31 15.56
C LEU A 84 -3.41 6.18 15.99
N GLN A 85 -3.25 6.88 17.11
CA GLN A 85 -4.19 7.92 17.52
C GLN A 85 -3.85 9.25 16.81
N PRO A 86 -4.82 9.95 16.20
CA PRO A 86 -4.56 11.24 15.55
C PRO A 86 -4.12 12.32 16.53
N TYR A 87 -3.06 13.04 16.21
CA TYR A 87 -2.76 14.34 16.83
C TYR A 87 -3.43 15.46 16.03
N ARG A 88 -4.53 16.00 16.57
CA ARG A 88 -5.35 17.01 15.86
C ARG A 88 -4.75 18.40 16.00
N VAL A 89 -4.47 19.03 14.87
CA VAL A 89 -4.01 20.41 14.76
C VAL A 89 -5.14 21.25 14.19
N MET A 90 -5.56 22.28 14.91
CA MET A 90 -6.75 23.06 14.54
C MET A 90 -6.47 24.25 13.63
N GLN A 91 -5.31 24.88 13.74
CA GLN A 91 -4.94 26.07 12.93
C GLN A 91 -3.59 25.89 12.25
N SER A 92 -2.52 25.76 13.02
CA SER A 92 -1.15 25.57 12.51
C SER A 92 -0.32 24.76 13.49
N ALA A 93 0.80 24.23 13.00
CA ALA A 93 1.81 23.56 13.81
C ALA A 93 3.19 23.78 13.21
N SER A 94 4.21 23.72 14.06
CA SER A 94 5.61 23.78 13.68
C SER A 94 6.39 22.60 14.26
N ILE A 95 7.51 22.27 13.62
CA ILE A 95 8.51 21.32 14.11
C ILE A 95 9.63 22.11 14.76
N ILE A 96 9.88 21.85 16.03
CA ILE A 96 11.02 22.36 16.78
C ILE A 96 12.02 21.22 16.92
N SER A 97 13.25 21.41 16.45
CA SER A 97 14.31 20.41 16.60
C SER A 97 15.49 20.98 17.37
N ASN A 98 15.95 20.24 18.37
CA ASN A 98 17.21 20.50 19.08
C ASN A 98 18.37 19.67 18.53
N LEU A 99 18.13 18.85 17.50
CA LEU A 99 19.19 18.10 16.81
C LEU A 99 19.93 19.01 15.83
N SER A 100 21.20 18.70 15.56
CA SER A 100 21.95 19.34 14.48
C SER A 100 21.39 18.99 13.09
N ASP A 101 21.66 19.81 12.08
CA ASP A 101 21.34 19.49 10.68
C ASP A 101 21.94 18.14 10.24
N ILE A 102 23.12 17.79 10.78
CA ILE A 102 23.78 16.52 10.51
C ILE A 102 22.96 15.35 11.06
N ASP A 103 22.49 15.45 12.30
CA ASP A 103 21.67 14.40 12.92
C ASP A 103 20.30 14.26 12.25
N MET A 104 19.68 15.39 11.85
CA MET A 104 18.41 15.39 11.11
C MET A 104 18.51 14.59 9.81
N ARG A 105 19.62 14.69 9.08
CA ARG A 105 19.84 14.00 7.79
C ARG A 105 19.84 12.47 7.89
N PHE A 106 20.09 11.93 9.08
CA PHE A 106 20.08 10.47 9.31
C PHE A 106 18.72 9.93 9.73
N LEU A 107 17.71 10.78 9.89
CA LEU A 107 16.35 10.33 10.20
C LEU A 107 15.71 9.69 8.97
N THR A 108 14.97 8.62 9.23
CA THR A 108 14.34 7.77 8.22
C THR A 108 12.82 7.78 8.31
N GLY A 109 12.29 8.25 9.43
CA GLY A 109 10.87 8.47 9.63
C GLY A 109 10.30 9.64 8.83
N PHE A 110 8.98 9.72 8.85
CA PHE A 110 8.21 10.75 8.17
C PHE A 110 6.93 11.08 8.93
N LEU A 111 6.41 12.28 8.68
CA LEU A 111 5.10 12.72 9.13
C LEU A 111 4.07 12.47 8.04
N TYR A 112 2.94 11.89 8.42
CA TYR A 112 1.75 11.84 7.57
C TYR A 112 0.72 12.86 8.05
N ILE A 113 0.35 13.78 7.16
CA ILE A 113 -0.60 14.86 7.43
C ILE A 113 -1.85 14.63 6.59
N THR A 114 -2.99 14.55 7.26
CA THR A 114 -4.28 14.37 6.61
C THR A 114 -4.88 15.68 6.11
N THR A 115 -5.89 15.59 5.27
CA THR A 115 -6.76 16.73 5.00
C THR A 115 -7.83 16.87 6.09
N ARG A 116 -8.48 18.05 6.18
CA ARG A 116 -9.66 18.26 7.03
C ARG A 116 -10.74 17.20 6.83
N ARG A 117 -10.95 16.74 5.58
CA ARG A 117 -11.96 15.74 5.24
C ARG A 117 -11.61 14.39 5.88
N GLN A 118 -10.36 13.96 5.73
CA GLN A 118 -9.85 12.72 6.32
C GLN A 118 -9.84 12.77 7.85
N MET A 119 -9.43 13.90 8.44
CA MET A 119 -9.48 14.11 9.91
C MET A 119 -10.89 13.91 10.49
N ASN A 120 -11.92 14.32 9.76
CA ASN A 120 -13.32 14.26 10.17
C ASN A 120 -14.04 12.97 9.73
N ASP A 121 -13.35 12.05 9.06
CA ASP A 121 -13.92 10.80 8.59
C ASP A 121 -13.72 9.70 9.64
N ASN A 122 -14.80 9.29 10.29
CA ASN A 122 -14.78 8.22 11.30
C ASN A 122 -14.45 6.83 10.71
N SER A 123 -14.38 6.71 9.38
CA SER A 123 -14.02 5.51 8.64
C SER A 123 -12.58 5.56 8.11
N PHE A 124 -11.79 6.53 8.58
CA PHE A 124 -10.41 6.73 8.21
C PHE A 124 -9.46 6.27 9.32
N PHE A 125 -8.68 5.23 9.03
CA PHE A 125 -7.79 4.58 9.98
C PHE A 125 -6.34 4.68 9.51
N VAL A 126 -5.41 4.87 10.44
CA VAL A 126 -3.97 4.92 10.12
C VAL A 126 -3.23 3.98 11.05
N TYR A 127 -2.45 3.09 10.46
CA TYR A 127 -1.63 2.11 11.15
C TYR A 127 -0.16 2.37 10.84
N ASP A 128 0.69 2.28 11.85
CA ASP A 128 2.12 2.09 11.68
C ASP A 128 2.42 0.59 11.59
N VAL A 129 3.21 0.17 10.62
CA VAL A 129 3.68 -1.21 10.49
C VAL A 129 5.02 -1.30 11.21
N ASP A 130 4.99 -1.22 12.54
CA ASP A 130 6.16 -1.27 13.42
C ASP A 130 6.27 -2.58 14.22
N GLN A 131 5.23 -3.42 14.15
CA GLN A 131 5.12 -4.69 14.85
C GLN A 131 4.12 -5.62 14.13
N ASP A 132 4.11 -6.88 14.55
CA ASP A 132 3.10 -7.86 14.16
C ASP A 132 1.73 -7.46 14.72
N GLN A 133 0.71 -7.40 13.86
CA GLN A 133 -0.64 -7.06 14.28
C GLN A 133 -1.69 -7.69 13.38
N THR A 134 -2.86 -7.95 13.95
CA THR A 134 -4.06 -8.33 13.21
C THR A 134 -4.93 -7.10 13.01
N VAL A 135 -5.28 -6.83 11.76
CA VAL A 135 -6.21 -5.77 11.38
C VAL A 135 -7.54 -6.43 11.05
N ALA A 136 -8.60 -6.02 11.74
CA ALA A 136 -9.95 -6.53 11.54
C ALA A 136 -10.94 -5.38 11.34
N PHE A 137 -11.70 -5.49 10.26
CA PHE A 137 -12.90 -4.71 9.98
C PHE A 137 -14.06 -5.68 10.12
N ASP A 138 -14.70 -5.68 11.27
CA ASP A 138 -15.90 -6.47 11.55
C ASP A 138 -17.15 -5.56 11.49
N GLU A 139 -18.29 -6.08 11.92
CA GLU A 139 -19.58 -5.35 11.96
C GLU A 139 -19.56 -4.11 12.86
N THR A 140 -18.55 -3.93 13.72
CA THR A 140 -18.40 -2.74 14.57
C THR A 140 -17.75 -1.56 13.84
N LYS A 141 -17.15 -1.80 12.67
CA LYS A 141 -16.51 -0.78 11.85
C LYS A 141 -17.45 -0.26 10.76
N PRO A 142 -17.25 0.98 10.27
CA PRO A 142 -18.01 1.48 9.12
C PRO A 142 -17.86 0.57 7.91
N GLU A 143 -18.98 0.34 7.23
CA GLU A 143 -19.07 -0.54 6.06
C GLU A 143 -18.05 -0.18 4.97
N ASN A 144 -17.81 1.11 4.76
CA ASN A 144 -16.81 1.63 3.83
C ASN A 144 -15.70 2.32 4.61
N SER A 145 -14.49 1.77 4.56
CA SER A 145 -13.35 2.28 5.33
C SER A 145 -12.15 2.57 4.42
N THR A 146 -11.38 3.60 4.77
CA THR A 146 -10.05 3.85 4.21
C THR A 146 -9.01 3.62 5.28
N VAL A 147 -8.03 2.78 4.98
CA VAL A 147 -7.02 2.32 5.94
C VAL A 147 -5.65 2.63 5.36
N VAL A 148 -4.87 3.46 6.04
CA VAL A 148 -3.52 3.85 5.63
C VAL A 148 -2.51 3.07 6.45
N PHE A 149 -1.50 2.53 5.79
CA PHE A 149 -0.38 1.85 6.41
C PHE A 149 0.88 2.67 6.17
N LEU A 150 1.56 3.01 7.25
CA LEU A 150 2.84 3.70 7.25
C LEU A 150 3.93 2.69 7.57
N ASN A 151 5.06 2.75 6.85
CA ASN A 151 6.22 1.91 7.14
C ASN A 151 7.52 2.69 6.92
N SER A 152 8.15 3.08 8.02
CA SER A 152 9.48 3.71 8.01
C SER A 152 10.61 2.73 8.31
N ASN A 153 10.34 1.42 8.33
CA ASN A 153 11.36 0.43 8.69
C ASN A 153 12.32 0.22 7.51
N VAL A 154 13.50 0.83 7.58
CA VAL A 154 14.54 0.70 6.56
C VAL A 154 15.54 -0.41 6.83
N SER A 155 15.43 -1.15 7.94
CA SER A 155 16.37 -2.23 8.28
C SER A 155 16.06 -3.56 7.58
N ILE A 156 14.85 -3.70 7.03
CA ILE A 156 14.43 -4.89 6.27
C ILE A 156 14.96 -4.80 4.84
N THR A 157 15.21 -5.93 4.20
CA THR A 157 15.64 -6.02 2.80
C THR A 157 14.59 -6.82 2.02
N PRO A 158 13.83 -6.21 1.09
CA PRO A 158 13.84 -4.80 0.70
C PRO A 158 13.38 -3.85 1.82
N SER A 159 13.86 -2.60 1.78
CA SER A 159 13.47 -1.56 2.76
C SER A 159 11.98 -1.29 2.73
N GLN A 160 11.41 -0.96 3.89
CA GLN A 160 9.99 -0.61 4.06
C GLN A 160 9.04 -1.73 3.62
N SER A 161 9.47 -2.98 3.79
CA SER A 161 8.63 -4.15 3.52
C SER A 161 7.61 -4.39 4.63
N SER A 162 6.36 -4.60 4.22
CA SER A 162 5.27 -5.08 5.05
C SER A 162 4.75 -6.38 4.47
N SER A 163 4.69 -7.45 5.26
CA SER A 163 4.11 -8.73 4.87
C SER A 163 2.65 -8.78 5.31
N ILE A 164 1.76 -9.17 4.40
CA ILE A 164 0.33 -9.35 4.62
C ILE A 164 0.02 -10.85 4.46
N SER A 165 -0.69 -11.42 5.42
CA SER A 165 -1.06 -12.84 5.44
C SER A 165 -2.36 -13.08 6.22
N ASN A 166 -2.79 -14.34 6.34
CA ASN A 166 -4.00 -14.73 7.09
C ASN A 166 -5.24 -13.94 6.64
N TRP A 167 -5.37 -13.75 5.32
CA TRP A 167 -6.45 -12.98 4.73
C TRP A 167 -7.77 -13.71 4.86
N VAL A 168 -8.75 -13.07 5.47
CA VAL A 168 -10.12 -13.55 5.62
C VAL A 168 -11.06 -12.47 5.13
N GLN A 169 -11.87 -12.83 4.15
CA GLN A 169 -12.77 -11.91 3.46
C GLN A 169 -14.02 -12.68 3.02
N HIS A 170 -15.19 -12.03 3.06
CA HIS A 170 -16.44 -12.62 2.56
C HIS A 170 -16.71 -12.25 1.10
N GLU A 171 -17.45 -13.09 0.37
CA GLU A 171 -17.74 -12.87 -1.06
C GLU A 171 -18.54 -11.58 -1.35
N ASN A 172 -19.30 -11.10 -0.37
CA ASN A 172 -20.09 -9.88 -0.46
C ASN A 172 -19.30 -8.60 -0.14
N SER A 173 -18.00 -8.73 0.10
CA SER A 173 -17.09 -7.65 0.46
C SER A 173 -16.16 -7.29 -0.69
N SER A 174 -15.49 -6.15 -0.60
CA SER A 174 -14.43 -5.83 -1.55
C SER A 174 -13.29 -5.06 -0.91
N VAL A 175 -12.08 -5.34 -1.37
CA VAL A 175 -10.86 -4.65 -0.94
C VAL A 175 -10.07 -4.22 -2.16
N LYS A 176 -9.54 -3.01 -2.12
CA LYS A 176 -8.61 -2.49 -3.13
C LYS A 176 -7.42 -1.85 -2.44
N ILE A 177 -6.21 -2.23 -2.84
CA ILE A 177 -4.96 -1.68 -2.32
C ILE A 177 -4.36 -0.71 -3.34
N TYR A 178 -3.88 0.42 -2.85
CA TYR A 178 -3.28 1.48 -3.65
C TYR A 178 -1.95 1.94 -3.05
N PRO A 179 -0.92 2.17 -3.87
CA PRO A 179 0.33 2.74 -3.39
C PRO A 179 0.15 4.23 -3.09
N GLY A 180 0.95 4.76 -2.16
CA GLY A 180 0.98 6.18 -1.85
C GLY A 180 -0.11 6.62 -0.86
N VAL A 181 -0.44 7.92 -0.90
CA VAL A 181 -1.40 8.56 0.02
C VAL A 181 -2.83 8.57 -0.57
N PRO A 182 -3.87 8.34 0.24
CA PRO A 182 -5.25 8.48 -0.23
C PRO A 182 -5.57 9.95 -0.53
N LYS A 183 -6.14 10.21 -1.71
CA LYS A 183 -6.66 11.53 -2.11
C LYS A 183 -8.12 11.69 -1.69
N ASN A 184 -8.59 12.92 -1.51
CA ASN A 184 -10.00 13.22 -1.19
C ASN A 184 -11.00 12.82 -2.30
N GLY A 185 -10.51 12.49 -3.50
CA GLY A 185 -11.31 12.05 -4.64
C GLY A 185 -11.44 10.53 -4.76
N ARG A 186 -12.19 10.10 -5.78
CA ARG A 186 -12.17 8.70 -6.19
C ARG A 186 -10.79 8.39 -6.78
N PRO A 187 -10.17 7.26 -6.44
CA PRO A 187 -8.99 6.78 -7.15
C PRO A 187 -9.28 6.67 -8.64
N LEU A 188 -8.23 6.76 -9.45
CA LEU A 188 -8.34 6.50 -10.88
C LEU A 188 -8.89 5.07 -11.08
N SER A 189 -9.76 4.90 -12.06
CA SER A 189 -10.26 3.58 -12.42
C SER A 189 -9.07 2.67 -12.79
N TYR A 190 -9.10 1.43 -12.30
CA TYR A 190 -8.06 0.43 -12.58
C TYR A 190 -6.64 0.87 -12.19
N SER A 191 -6.50 1.65 -11.11
CA SER A 191 -5.19 2.07 -10.58
C SER A 191 -4.79 1.36 -9.28
N GLN A 192 -5.58 0.38 -8.83
CA GLN A 192 -5.24 -0.44 -7.68
C GLN A 192 -4.14 -1.46 -8.04
N ILE A 193 -3.26 -1.75 -7.09
CA ILE A 193 -2.20 -2.77 -7.23
C ILE A 193 -2.69 -4.18 -6.86
N PHE A 194 -3.77 -4.25 -6.08
CA PHE A 194 -4.44 -5.48 -5.71
C PHE A 194 -5.93 -5.20 -5.51
N ALA A 195 -6.77 -6.15 -5.90
CA ALA A 195 -8.17 -6.17 -5.51
C ALA A 195 -8.65 -7.59 -5.23
N ASN A 196 -9.59 -7.72 -4.29
CA ASN A 196 -10.41 -8.91 -4.18
C ASN A 196 -11.86 -8.45 -3.94
N PRO A 197 -12.83 -8.69 -4.85
CA PRO A 197 -12.72 -9.47 -6.09
C PRO A 197 -11.72 -8.92 -7.12
N VAL A 198 -11.11 -9.83 -7.89
CA VAL A 198 -10.13 -9.55 -8.96
C VAL A 198 -10.87 -9.31 -10.26
N SER A 199 -10.42 -8.34 -11.06
CA SER A 199 -10.86 -8.19 -12.46
C SER A 199 -10.08 -9.17 -13.33
N THR A 200 -10.69 -10.24 -13.80
CA THR A 200 -10.09 -11.16 -14.77
C THR A 200 -10.59 -10.83 -16.18
N THR A 201 -10.08 -11.53 -17.19
CA THR A 201 -10.59 -11.46 -18.57
C THR A 201 -12.04 -11.93 -18.70
N ASP A 202 -12.49 -12.75 -17.75
CA ASP A 202 -13.81 -13.38 -17.76
C ASP A 202 -14.80 -12.63 -16.85
N GLY A 203 -14.38 -11.51 -16.27
CA GLY A 203 -15.17 -10.67 -15.38
C GLY A 203 -14.61 -10.58 -13.96
N MET A 204 -15.42 -10.09 -13.02
CA MET A 204 -15.01 -9.98 -11.62
C MET A 204 -15.11 -11.34 -10.94
N LYS A 205 -14.02 -11.79 -10.29
CA LYS A 205 -13.97 -13.06 -9.57
C LYS A 205 -13.51 -12.86 -8.13
N PHE A 206 -14.30 -13.35 -7.18
CA PHE A 206 -13.92 -13.41 -5.78
C PHE A 206 -13.01 -14.62 -5.50
N PHE A 207 -12.00 -14.43 -4.67
CA PHE A 207 -11.09 -15.49 -4.22
C PHE A 207 -11.14 -15.61 -2.70
N SER A 208 -11.54 -16.78 -2.21
CA SER A 208 -11.53 -17.09 -0.76
C SER A 208 -10.12 -17.25 -0.22
N TYR A 209 -9.17 -17.60 -1.10
CA TYR A 209 -7.76 -17.81 -0.76
C TYR A 209 -6.91 -16.72 -1.39
N VAL A 210 -6.22 -15.97 -0.53
CA VAL A 210 -5.25 -14.95 -0.90
C VAL A 210 -3.91 -15.36 -0.30
N GLU A 211 -2.93 -15.62 -1.16
CA GLU A 211 -1.57 -15.96 -0.74
C GLU A 211 -0.94 -14.79 0.02
N GLY A 212 -0.13 -15.10 1.04
CA GLY A 212 0.61 -14.05 1.74
C GLY A 212 1.63 -13.37 0.82
N PHE A 213 1.70 -12.04 0.84
CA PHE A 213 2.54 -11.23 -0.02
C PHE A 213 3.19 -10.07 0.74
N SER A 214 4.22 -9.45 0.14
CA SER A 214 4.86 -8.26 0.71
C SER A 214 4.72 -7.03 -0.17
N LEU A 215 4.62 -5.88 0.48
CA LEU A 215 4.67 -4.55 -0.13
C LEU A 215 5.85 -3.77 0.45
N SER A 216 6.82 -3.40 -0.38
CA SER A 216 7.97 -2.58 0.00
C SER A 216 7.68 -1.11 -0.32
N LEU A 217 6.82 -0.49 0.48
CA LEU A 217 6.31 0.87 0.28
C LEU A 217 6.38 1.66 1.59
N PRO A 218 6.81 2.94 1.56
CA PRO A 218 6.76 3.79 2.75
C PRO A 218 5.32 4.04 3.22
N ILE A 219 4.39 4.09 2.27
CA ILE A 219 2.97 4.27 2.53
C ILE A 219 2.14 3.61 1.44
N PHE A 220 1.05 2.97 1.86
CA PHE A 220 -0.01 2.50 0.98
C PHE A 220 -1.35 2.59 1.72
N TYR A 221 -2.45 2.43 1.00
CA TYR A 221 -3.77 2.42 1.62
C TYR A 221 -4.70 1.38 1.01
N MET A 222 -5.64 0.93 1.82
CA MET A 222 -6.74 0.05 1.42
C MET A 222 -8.05 0.82 1.44
N LYS A 223 -8.89 0.54 0.44
CA LYS A 223 -10.32 0.82 0.51
C LYS A 223 -11.03 -0.50 0.75
N VAL A 224 -11.76 -0.58 1.86
CA VAL A 224 -12.45 -1.78 2.34
C VAL A 224 -13.95 -1.53 2.31
N HIS A 225 -14.71 -2.49 1.78
CA HIS A 225 -16.15 -2.56 1.81
C HIS A 225 -16.59 -3.89 2.43
N LYS A 226 -17.41 -3.87 3.48
CA LYS A 226 -18.04 -5.05 4.11
C LYS A 226 -17.10 -6.15 4.63
N GLY A 227 -16.16 -5.76 5.47
CA GLY A 227 -15.43 -6.69 6.34
C GLY A 227 -14.18 -7.30 5.72
N LEU A 228 -13.13 -7.38 6.54
CA LEU A 228 -11.79 -7.85 6.16
C LEU A 228 -11.00 -8.15 7.43
N GLN A 229 -10.30 -9.28 7.47
CA GLN A 229 -9.28 -9.54 8.49
C GLN A 229 -7.99 -10.01 7.83
N PHE A 230 -6.85 -9.54 8.32
CA PHE A 230 -5.53 -10.03 7.92
C PHE A 230 -4.49 -9.74 9.00
N SER A 231 -3.36 -10.44 8.93
CA SER A 231 -2.16 -10.14 9.70
C SER A 231 -1.22 -9.27 8.86
N ILE A 232 -0.60 -8.27 9.49
CA ILE A 232 0.44 -7.45 8.87
C ILE A 232 1.63 -7.29 9.82
N ASN A 233 2.84 -7.36 9.28
CA ASN A 233 4.08 -7.22 10.05
C ASN A 233 5.19 -6.56 9.21
N PRO A 234 6.21 -5.95 9.86
CA PRO A 234 7.33 -5.30 9.18
C PRO A 234 8.40 -6.30 8.72
N ASN A 235 8.01 -7.29 7.92
CA ASN A 235 8.95 -8.23 7.31
C ASN A 235 8.75 -8.33 5.80
N TYR A 236 9.73 -8.91 5.13
CA TYR A 236 9.64 -9.32 3.73
C TYR A 236 9.41 -10.83 3.62
N ARG A 237 8.43 -11.21 2.80
CA ARG A 237 8.16 -12.59 2.41
C ARG A 237 8.61 -12.77 0.98
N ASP A 238 9.66 -13.56 0.79
CA ASP A 238 10.02 -14.03 -0.54
C ASP A 238 9.02 -15.10 -0.98
N ILE A 239 8.43 -14.91 -2.15
CA ILE A 239 7.47 -15.84 -2.75
C ILE A 239 8.11 -16.71 -3.84
N ASN A 240 9.37 -16.47 -4.18
CA ASN A 240 10.09 -17.25 -5.18
C ASN A 240 10.30 -18.70 -4.71
N GLY A 241 9.92 -19.65 -5.55
CA GLY A 241 9.95 -21.08 -5.24
C GLY A 241 8.88 -21.53 -4.25
N THR A 242 7.87 -20.70 -3.97
CA THR A 242 6.73 -21.11 -3.14
C THR A 242 5.67 -21.83 -3.96
N VAL A 243 4.86 -22.66 -3.30
CA VAL A 243 3.67 -23.29 -3.87
C VAL A 243 2.44 -22.56 -3.36
N THR A 244 1.45 -22.34 -4.23
CA THR A 244 0.15 -21.81 -3.78
C THR A 244 -0.51 -22.74 -2.76
N SER A 245 -1.34 -22.17 -1.89
CA SER A 245 -2.04 -22.94 -0.85
C SER A 245 -3.25 -23.71 -1.39
N PHE A 246 -3.88 -23.20 -2.46
CA PHE A 246 -5.05 -23.81 -3.09
C PHE A 246 -4.99 -23.71 -4.63
N PRO A 247 -5.66 -24.63 -5.36
CA PRO A 247 -5.77 -24.57 -6.82
C PRO A 247 -6.51 -23.34 -7.35
N THR A 248 -7.47 -22.81 -6.57
CA THR A 248 -8.11 -21.52 -6.86
C THR A 248 -7.62 -20.49 -5.84
N THR A 249 -6.74 -19.59 -6.26
CA THR A 249 -6.11 -18.60 -5.37
C THR A 249 -5.74 -17.32 -6.13
N THR A 250 -5.44 -16.26 -5.39
CA THR A 250 -4.78 -15.05 -5.91
C THR A 250 -3.65 -14.64 -4.99
N GLY A 251 -2.67 -13.94 -5.52
CA GLY A 251 -1.61 -13.33 -4.72
C GLY A 251 -1.01 -12.13 -5.42
N LEU A 252 -0.01 -11.54 -4.80
CA LEU A 252 0.65 -10.35 -5.30
C LEU A 252 2.16 -10.53 -5.27
N TYR A 253 2.81 -10.16 -6.35
CA TYR A 253 4.23 -9.89 -6.39
C TYR A 253 4.48 -8.40 -6.57
N MET A 254 5.48 -7.87 -5.87
CA MET A 254 6.00 -6.52 -6.06
C MET A 254 7.50 -6.60 -6.32
N LYS A 255 7.97 -5.90 -7.36
CA LYS A 255 9.38 -5.50 -7.45
C LYS A 255 9.52 -4.06 -6.93
N PRO A 256 10.30 -3.82 -5.87
CA PRO A 256 10.57 -2.47 -5.37
C PRO A 256 11.36 -1.61 -6.36
N TYR A 257 11.36 -0.30 -6.11
CA TYR A 257 12.23 0.64 -6.78
C TYR A 257 13.70 0.34 -6.44
N ASP A 258 14.62 0.52 -7.39
CA ASP A 258 16.06 0.23 -7.29
C ASP A 258 16.42 -1.22 -6.97
N TYR A 259 15.47 -2.16 -7.04
CA TYR A 259 15.76 -3.59 -6.96
C TYR A 259 16.22 -4.13 -8.31
N PRO A 260 17.18 -5.08 -8.36
CA PRO A 260 17.64 -5.65 -9.61
C PRO A 260 16.52 -6.42 -10.32
N ASP A 261 16.64 -6.52 -11.64
CA ASP A 261 15.81 -7.43 -12.41
C ASP A 261 16.05 -8.88 -11.96
N GLY A 262 14.98 -9.68 -11.98
CA GLY A 262 15.03 -11.06 -11.55
C GLY A 262 13.87 -11.86 -12.13
N LYS A 263 13.87 -13.16 -11.84
CA LYS A 263 12.77 -14.07 -12.13
C LYS A 263 12.24 -14.65 -10.82
N VAL A 264 10.96 -14.47 -10.58
CA VAL A 264 10.22 -15.10 -9.48
C VAL A 264 9.36 -16.19 -10.09
N THR A 265 9.45 -17.41 -9.55
CA THR A 265 8.62 -18.54 -9.96
C THR A 265 7.75 -18.97 -8.78
N ILE A 266 6.47 -19.19 -9.03
CA ILE A 266 5.48 -19.63 -8.04
C ILE A 266 4.85 -20.89 -8.60
N ASP A 267 5.03 -22.01 -7.91
CA ASP A 267 4.44 -23.28 -8.29
C ASP A 267 2.96 -23.30 -7.92
N LEU A 268 2.14 -23.91 -8.77
CA LEU A 268 0.70 -24.00 -8.56
C LEU A 268 0.37 -25.31 -7.85
N ALA A 269 -0.38 -25.23 -6.75
CA ALA A 269 -0.89 -26.42 -6.07
C ALA A 269 -1.68 -27.27 -7.05
N THR A 270 -1.31 -28.53 -7.25
CA THR A 270 -2.05 -29.39 -8.16
C THR A 270 -3.43 -29.73 -7.60
N ALA A 271 -4.46 -29.60 -8.43
CA ALA A 271 -5.71 -30.32 -8.21
C ALA A 271 -5.56 -31.75 -8.73
N ASP A 272 -6.45 -32.66 -8.31
CA ASP A 272 -6.49 -34.01 -8.87
C ASP A 272 -6.77 -33.92 -10.39
N SER A 273 -5.77 -34.29 -11.18
CA SER A 273 -5.77 -34.19 -12.64
C SER A 273 -6.87 -35.03 -13.30
N SER A 274 -7.42 -36.02 -12.60
CA SER A 274 -8.56 -36.82 -13.08
C SER A 274 -9.89 -36.04 -13.10
N THR A 275 -9.95 -34.89 -12.42
CA THR A 275 -11.16 -34.06 -12.27
C THR A 275 -10.99 -32.65 -12.83
N THR A 276 -9.87 -32.36 -13.49
CA THR A 276 -9.55 -31.00 -13.95
C THR A 276 -10.14 -30.72 -15.32
N ASP A 277 -10.90 -29.63 -15.45
CA ASP A 277 -11.22 -29.06 -16.76
C ASP A 277 -10.15 -28.03 -17.14
N ASP A 278 -9.10 -28.49 -17.81
CA ASP A 278 -8.01 -27.63 -18.30
C ASP A 278 -8.54 -26.52 -19.24
N SER A 279 -9.64 -26.78 -19.96
CA SER A 279 -10.19 -25.86 -20.97
C SER A 279 -10.96 -24.69 -20.36
N GLU A 280 -11.51 -24.87 -19.16
CA GLU A 280 -12.24 -23.81 -18.46
C GLU A 280 -11.48 -23.22 -17.26
N SER A 281 -10.35 -23.79 -16.90
CA SER A 281 -9.44 -23.23 -15.90
C SER A 281 -8.68 -22.03 -16.47
N ILE A 282 -8.40 -21.04 -15.63
CA ILE A 282 -7.82 -19.77 -16.05
C ILE A 282 -6.64 -19.43 -15.15
N THR A 283 -5.49 -19.14 -15.76
CA THR A 283 -4.35 -18.53 -15.08
C THR A 283 -4.12 -17.17 -15.68
N GLY A 284 -3.92 -16.15 -14.85
CA GLY A 284 -3.68 -14.81 -15.36
C GLY A 284 -3.07 -13.87 -14.35
N ALA A 285 -2.88 -12.63 -14.80
CA ALA A 285 -2.30 -11.59 -13.98
C ALA A 285 -2.82 -10.20 -14.36
N ASN A 286 -2.89 -9.33 -13.37
CA ASN A 286 -3.07 -7.89 -13.51
C ASN A 286 -1.77 -7.19 -13.17
N MET A 287 -1.24 -6.41 -14.11
CA MET A 287 0.03 -5.73 -13.98
C MET A 287 -0.15 -4.21 -13.95
N ILE A 288 0.56 -3.54 -13.05
CA ILE A 288 0.62 -2.09 -12.95
C ILE A 288 2.04 -1.70 -12.53
N GLY A 289 2.54 -0.55 -12.98
CA GLY A 289 3.87 -0.12 -12.58
C GLY A 289 4.28 1.26 -13.06
N PHE A 290 5.44 1.67 -12.56
CA PHE A 290 6.09 2.95 -12.79
C PHE A 290 7.55 2.64 -13.12
N VAL A 291 7.83 2.40 -14.41
CA VAL A 291 9.12 1.93 -14.91
C VAL A 291 9.60 2.81 -16.06
N SER A 292 10.88 2.70 -16.45
CA SER A 292 11.42 3.45 -17.58
C SER A 292 10.83 2.99 -18.91
N ASN A 293 11.00 3.79 -19.95
CA ASN A 293 10.32 3.56 -21.23
C ASN A 293 10.79 2.30 -21.98
N ASP A 294 11.97 1.82 -21.67
CA ASP A 294 12.64 0.64 -22.23
C ASP A 294 12.48 -0.60 -21.34
N SER A 295 11.75 -0.51 -20.22
CA SER A 295 11.48 -1.63 -19.34
C SER A 295 10.39 -2.55 -19.90
N SER A 296 10.51 -3.84 -19.61
CA SER A 296 9.44 -4.83 -19.83
C SER A 296 9.29 -5.73 -18.61
N VAL A 297 8.06 -6.13 -18.31
CA VAL A 297 7.74 -7.16 -17.32
C VAL A 297 6.98 -8.26 -18.03
N SER A 298 7.39 -9.50 -17.79
CA SER A 298 6.78 -10.70 -18.34
C SER A 298 6.10 -11.52 -17.26
N VAL A 299 4.95 -12.08 -17.59
CA VAL A 299 4.29 -13.15 -16.85
C VAL A 299 4.16 -14.33 -17.80
N ASP A 300 4.76 -15.45 -17.44
CA ASP A 300 4.78 -16.68 -18.22
C ASP A 300 4.19 -17.82 -17.39
N THR A 301 3.32 -18.62 -17.97
CA THR A 301 2.88 -19.88 -17.39
C THR A 301 3.61 -21.01 -18.09
N SER A 302 4.10 -21.99 -17.32
CA SER A 302 4.59 -23.24 -17.91
C SER A 302 3.58 -24.35 -17.71
N HIS A 303 3.46 -25.22 -18.72
CA HIS A 303 2.61 -26.41 -18.69
C HIS A 303 3.25 -27.47 -19.58
N THR A 304 3.20 -28.72 -19.15
CA THR A 304 3.55 -29.92 -19.94
C THR A 304 2.97 -29.98 -21.37
N LYS A 305 1.85 -29.29 -21.66
CA LYS A 305 1.18 -29.27 -22.97
C LYS A 305 1.43 -27.99 -23.80
N GLY A 306 2.26 -27.07 -23.28
CA GLY A 306 2.53 -25.76 -23.88
C GLY A 306 2.09 -24.61 -22.97
N GLY A 307 2.96 -23.63 -22.76
CA GLY A 307 2.73 -22.46 -21.90
C GLY A 307 2.20 -21.25 -22.66
N GLY A 308 1.70 -20.26 -21.92
CA GLY A 308 1.32 -18.94 -22.43
C GLY A 308 2.13 -17.85 -21.73
N GLY A 309 2.43 -16.74 -22.42
CA GLY A 309 3.20 -15.65 -21.84
C GLY A 309 2.75 -14.29 -22.32
N TYR A 310 2.96 -13.29 -21.49
CA TYR A 310 2.64 -11.89 -21.76
C TYR A 310 3.76 -11.00 -21.28
N SER A 311 4.31 -10.19 -22.18
CA SER A 311 5.37 -9.23 -21.86
C SER A 311 4.96 -7.84 -22.30
N VAL A 312 4.97 -6.90 -21.37
CA VAL A 312 4.58 -5.51 -21.61
C VAL A 312 5.37 -4.54 -20.75
N LYS A 313 5.32 -3.25 -21.10
CA LYS A 313 5.73 -2.17 -20.21
C LYS A 313 4.59 -1.85 -19.24
N PRO A 314 4.74 -2.07 -17.92
CA PRO A 314 3.78 -1.61 -16.93
C PRO A 314 3.51 -0.11 -17.06
N ILE A 315 2.25 0.28 -16.89
CA ILE A 315 1.81 1.68 -16.83
C ILE A 315 1.02 1.89 -15.53
N ASN A 316 0.64 3.14 -15.24
CA ASN A 316 -0.19 3.50 -14.07
C ASN A 316 -1.69 3.14 -14.26
N GLN A 317 -1.96 2.00 -14.87
CA GLN A 317 -3.28 1.39 -15.07
C GLN A 317 -3.10 -0.12 -15.18
N ILE A 318 -4.10 -0.89 -14.78
CA ILE A 318 -4.06 -2.35 -14.88
C ILE A 318 -4.00 -2.79 -16.35
N LEU A 319 -2.96 -3.56 -16.66
CA LEU A 319 -2.81 -4.36 -17.86
C LEU A 319 -3.09 -5.81 -17.48
N GLY A 320 -4.27 -6.31 -17.87
CA GLY A 320 -4.70 -7.68 -17.59
C GLY A 320 -4.31 -8.64 -18.70
N TRP A 321 -3.93 -9.85 -18.33
CA TRP A 321 -3.71 -10.97 -19.24
C TRP A 321 -4.14 -12.28 -18.59
N SER A 322 -4.60 -13.24 -19.40
CA SER A 322 -4.90 -14.60 -18.96
C SER A 322 -4.68 -15.60 -20.08
N THR A 323 -4.64 -16.86 -19.70
CA THR A 323 -4.66 -18.02 -20.58
C THR A 323 -5.61 -19.08 -20.02
N HIS A 324 -6.31 -19.78 -20.92
CA HIS A 324 -7.14 -20.94 -20.58
C HIS A 324 -6.26 -22.19 -20.46
N SER A 325 -5.54 -22.26 -19.35
CA SER A 325 -4.68 -23.40 -19.03
C SER A 325 -4.37 -23.39 -17.54
N TYR A 326 -4.43 -24.56 -16.92
CA TYR A 326 -3.90 -24.80 -15.58
C TYR A 326 -2.40 -25.12 -15.70
N GLY A 327 -1.53 -24.14 -15.42
CA GLY A 327 -0.08 -24.35 -15.50
C GLY A 327 0.49 -25.11 -14.31
N ASP A 328 1.76 -25.51 -14.41
CA ASP A 328 2.54 -26.04 -13.30
C ASP A 328 3.09 -24.91 -12.43
N ASN A 329 3.42 -23.76 -13.04
CA ASN A 329 3.89 -22.56 -12.35
C ASN A 329 3.58 -21.27 -13.10
N ILE A 330 3.67 -20.15 -12.38
CA ILE A 330 3.72 -18.79 -12.90
C ILE A 330 5.12 -18.25 -12.67
N ALA A 331 5.75 -17.76 -13.74
CA ALA A 331 7.00 -17.04 -13.70
C ALA A 331 6.78 -15.56 -14.00
N ILE A 332 7.30 -14.69 -13.13
CA ILE A 332 7.28 -13.24 -13.29
C ILE A 332 8.72 -12.77 -13.44
N SER A 333 9.02 -12.03 -14.50
CA SER A 333 10.36 -11.50 -14.74
C SER A 333 10.35 -10.08 -15.28
N SER A 334 11.49 -9.38 -15.18
CA SER A 334 11.63 -8.04 -15.73
C SER A 334 12.94 -7.84 -16.47
N LYS A 335 12.98 -6.83 -17.33
CA LYS A 335 14.17 -6.34 -18.03
C LYS A 335 14.19 -4.82 -17.97
N ASN A 336 15.36 -4.26 -17.72
CA ASN A 336 15.62 -2.83 -17.60
C ASN A 336 14.65 -2.12 -16.64
N ALA A 337 14.19 -2.80 -15.58
CA ALA A 337 13.15 -2.27 -14.69
C ALA A 337 13.71 -1.77 -13.35
N SER A 338 15.04 -1.76 -13.15
CA SER A 338 15.66 -1.39 -11.88
C SER A 338 15.29 0.03 -11.41
N GLY A 339 15.28 1.02 -12.30
CA GLY A 339 14.87 2.41 -12.00
C GLY A 339 13.37 2.61 -11.83
N GLY A 340 12.64 1.58 -11.41
CA GLY A 340 11.19 1.60 -11.31
C GLY A 340 10.64 0.49 -10.44
N GLN A 341 9.34 0.56 -10.17
CA GLN A 341 8.62 -0.45 -9.39
C GLN A 341 7.40 -0.96 -10.16
N PHE A 342 7.02 -2.21 -9.93
CA PHE A 342 5.83 -2.79 -10.51
C PHE A 342 5.18 -3.81 -9.59
N PHE A 343 3.93 -4.12 -9.89
CA PHE A 343 3.06 -5.00 -9.14
C PHE A 343 2.38 -5.95 -10.10
N VAL A 344 2.35 -7.23 -9.75
CA VAL A 344 1.70 -8.28 -10.53
C VAL A 344 0.78 -9.04 -9.58
N GLN A 345 -0.51 -8.76 -9.66
CA GLN A 345 -1.52 -9.58 -8.99
C GLN A 345 -1.81 -10.80 -9.87
N TYR A 346 -1.34 -11.96 -9.48
CA TYR A 346 -1.63 -13.22 -10.19
C TYR A 346 -2.91 -13.85 -9.65
N TYR A 347 -3.58 -14.62 -10.47
CA TYR A 347 -4.78 -15.37 -10.10
C TYR A 347 -4.86 -16.68 -10.86
N ILE A 348 -5.38 -17.70 -10.18
CA ILE A 348 -5.61 -19.04 -10.72
C ILE A 348 -7.05 -19.42 -10.37
N VAL A 349 -7.84 -19.72 -11.38
CA VAL A 349 -9.20 -20.24 -11.24
C VAL A 349 -9.17 -21.67 -11.75
N HIS A 350 -9.24 -22.61 -10.83
CA HIS A 350 -9.34 -24.02 -11.14
C HIS A 350 -10.81 -24.41 -11.25
N LYS A 351 -11.20 -25.05 -12.34
CA LYS A 351 -12.54 -25.62 -12.50
C LYS A 351 -12.50 -27.15 -12.53
N ILE A 352 -13.41 -27.73 -11.75
CA ILE A 352 -13.60 -29.17 -11.66
C ILE A 352 -14.59 -29.59 -12.75
N LEU A 353 -14.24 -30.63 -13.52
CA LEU A 353 -15.16 -31.34 -14.40
C LEU A 353 -16.32 -31.89 -13.55
N MET A 354 -17.52 -31.33 -13.75
CA MET A 354 -18.73 -31.98 -13.26
C MET A 354 -19.02 -33.16 -14.17
N ILE A 355 -18.62 -34.36 -13.74
CA ILE A 355 -19.10 -35.60 -14.35
C ILE A 355 -20.54 -35.81 -13.82
N PRO A 356 -21.57 -35.82 -14.68
CA PRO A 356 -22.96 -35.97 -14.27
C PRO A 356 -23.27 -37.30 -13.60
#